data_AF-A0AA45WVH8-F1
#
_entry.id   AF-A0AA45WVH8-F1
#
_cell.length_a   1.000
_cell.length_b   1.000
_cell.length_c   1.000
_cell.angle_alpha   90.00
_cell.angle_beta   90.00
_cell.angle_gamma   90.00
#
_symmetry.space_group_name_H-M   'P 1'
#
loop_
_entity.id
_entity.type
_entity.pdbx_description
1 polymer ?
#
loop_
_entity_poly.entity_id
_entity_poly.type
_entity_poly.pdbx_seq_one_letter_code
_entity_poly.pdbx_strand_id
1 'polypeptide(L)'
;MDFAEKLNALMDLFSISNSRLAKRLSVDPSLISKWRHGNRLPARSAGYVKEIVFFFYEQYVESDALLQHRLRRILGESAELHLDDSEMALKQFLLEWLIAEENGENQEGMSPSSAQGRQVIQLMQQLMNVEAAPVPQPSMAAPAPIGGNIHQYHLHAGRSGRRKAVIEFLDLVLEMKPPQELLLLSQENLGWMMEDPAFIAEWNRKLTAVLASGHQVTIIHHMDRENDDLLNIMKYWIPLHLTGNVRSWYFPRYRELPFQNTYFIIRNQAAVFASVNEETPEDQYYTFFFRDPLVARILENSYQSLLKECMPLVRFYTATRLESYMEQVVKLEEEAGTWIGWKNGLSGSCLSLPLYEQLMVQEGIKSEERWRRLQLHQKRLEAFRKNIPHFSYVEVLPLNLLNQLSRGTQAVLNPLESFTTKPLRLKEEQVISLLESMVDRLRKYPNYEVYLANKNPLWQDLNMSLGYKENQAALAGSLGPGKERPVTLLTGEGNMTQVFEGFLDTALDSIPGNFRNRQRVIAKLEKVIAYHRNRYQNSWNRG
;
A
#
# COMPACT_ATOMS: atom_id res chain seq x y z
N MET A 1 -9.54 22.41 -3.78
CA MET A 1 -8.71 23.02 -4.85
C MET A 1 -9.45 24.18 -5.49
N ASP A 2 -8.80 25.32 -5.69
CA ASP A 2 -9.34 26.45 -6.45
C ASP A 2 -9.20 26.26 -7.97
N PHE A 3 -9.80 27.13 -8.78
CA PHE A 3 -9.72 27.04 -10.25
C PHE A 3 -8.27 27.06 -10.77
N ALA A 4 -7.40 27.86 -10.16
CA ALA A 4 -6.01 28.01 -10.60
C ALA A 4 -5.23 26.71 -10.35
N GLU A 5 -5.40 26.11 -9.18
CA GLU A 5 -4.84 24.81 -8.81
C GLU A 5 -5.34 23.69 -9.74
N LYS A 6 -6.65 23.66 -10.01
CA LYS A 6 -7.27 22.69 -10.92
C LYS A 6 -6.74 22.82 -12.35
N LEU A 7 -6.60 24.04 -12.85
CA LEU A 7 -6.00 24.30 -14.16
C LEU A 7 -4.51 23.93 -14.18
N ASN A 8 -3.76 24.20 -13.11
CA ASN A 8 -2.37 23.78 -12.99
C ASN A 8 -2.25 22.25 -13.03
N ALA A 9 -3.08 21.53 -12.29
CA ALA A 9 -3.10 20.07 -12.29
C ALA A 9 -3.31 19.48 -13.70
N LEU A 10 -4.24 20.04 -14.48
CA LEU A 10 -4.46 19.63 -15.88
C LEU A 10 -3.27 19.97 -16.79
N MET A 11 -2.71 21.18 -16.65
CA MET A 11 -1.57 21.63 -17.44
C MET A 11 -0.33 20.77 -17.17
N ASP A 12 -0.10 20.40 -15.91
CA ASP A 12 1.06 19.62 -15.50
C ASP A 12 0.90 18.14 -15.87
N LEU A 13 -0.30 17.55 -15.65
CA LEU A 13 -0.61 16.16 -16.04
C LEU A 13 -0.34 15.93 -17.54
N PHE A 14 -0.82 16.82 -18.40
CA PHE A 14 -0.66 16.70 -19.86
C PHE A 14 0.58 17.43 -20.41
N SER A 15 1.44 17.98 -19.53
CA SER A 15 2.64 18.74 -19.92
C SER A 15 2.35 19.84 -20.96
N ILE A 16 1.26 20.58 -20.77
CA ILE A 16 0.80 21.65 -21.67
C ILE A 16 1.45 22.99 -21.28
N SER A 17 2.04 23.67 -22.25
CA SER A 17 2.56 25.03 -22.06
C SER A 17 1.47 26.09 -22.13
N ASN A 18 1.69 27.24 -21.48
CA ASN A 18 0.77 28.38 -21.55
C ASN A 18 0.53 28.83 -23.00
N SER A 19 1.56 28.79 -23.84
CA SER A 19 1.47 29.13 -25.26
C SER A 19 0.57 28.17 -26.05
N ARG A 20 0.58 26.88 -25.72
CA ARG A 20 -0.23 25.87 -26.42
C ARG A 20 -1.71 26.03 -26.09
N LEU A 21 -2.08 26.20 -24.82
CA LEU A 21 -3.46 26.45 -24.42
C LEU A 21 -3.96 27.80 -24.95
N ALA A 22 -3.13 28.85 -24.87
CA ALA A 22 -3.46 30.18 -25.38
C ALA A 22 -3.78 30.16 -26.88
N LYS A 23 -3.01 29.40 -27.67
CA LYS A 23 -3.26 29.22 -29.10
C LYS A 23 -4.62 28.54 -29.38
N ARG A 24 -5.00 27.52 -28.61
CA ARG A 24 -6.31 26.86 -28.76
C ARG A 24 -7.48 27.81 -28.44
N LEU A 25 -7.32 28.63 -27.41
CA LEU A 25 -8.34 29.56 -26.94
C LEU A 25 -8.35 30.90 -27.68
N SER A 26 -7.41 31.12 -28.61
CA SER A 26 -7.21 32.39 -29.33
C SER A 26 -7.03 33.60 -28.38
N VAL A 27 -6.23 33.42 -27.33
CA VAL A 27 -5.90 34.46 -26.33
C VAL A 27 -4.39 34.65 -26.20
N ASP A 28 -3.98 35.71 -25.52
CA ASP A 28 -2.56 35.94 -25.22
C ASP A 28 -2.06 34.98 -24.11
N PRO A 29 -0.84 34.40 -24.20
CA PRO A 29 -0.29 33.52 -23.16
C PRO A 29 -0.24 34.13 -21.76
N SER A 30 -0.14 35.46 -21.63
CA SER A 30 -0.20 36.16 -20.34
C SER A 30 -1.56 36.02 -19.66
N LEU A 31 -2.65 35.83 -20.41
CA LEU A 31 -3.98 35.60 -19.83
C LEU A 31 -4.06 34.22 -19.17
N ILE A 32 -3.50 33.18 -19.81
CA ILE A 32 -3.39 31.83 -19.22
C ILE A 32 -2.52 31.87 -17.97
N SER A 33 -1.40 32.59 -18.02
CA SER A 33 -0.56 32.78 -16.84
C SER A 33 -1.33 33.43 -15.69
N LYS A 34 -2.16 34.45 -15.96
CA LYS A 34 -2.99 35.09 -14.92
C LYS A 34 -4.03 34.14 -14.33
N TRP A 35 -4.61 33.25 -15.13
CA TRP A 35 -5.52 32.20 -14.66
C TRP A 35 -4.82 31.17 -13.75
N ARG A 36 -3.63 30.72 -14.13
CA ARG A 36 -2.82 29.76 -13.36
C ARG A 36 -2.31 30.27 -12.01
N HIS A 37 -2.20 31.59 -11.83
CA HIS A 37 -1.76 32.20 -10.58
C HIS A 37 -2.91 32.80 -9.76
N GLY A 38 -4.18 32.56 -10.14
CA GLY A 38 -5.35 33.12 -9.44
C GLY A 38 -5.55 34.64 -9.58
N ASN A 39 -4.63 35.35 -10.23
CA ASN A 39 -4.67 36.82 -10.41
C ASN A 39 -5.88 37.31 -11.24
N ARG A 40 -6.51 36.42 -12.01
CA ARG A 40 -7.75 36.67 -12.76
C ARG A 40 -8.46 35.33 -12.94
N LEU A 41 -9.79 35.31 -12.85
CA LEU A 41 -10.59 34.13 -13.22
C LEU A 41 -11.20 34.31 -14.62
N PRO A 42 -11.43 33.23 -15.38
CA PRO A 42 -12.16 33.32 -16.64
C PRO A 42 -13.59 33.83 -16.38
N ALA A 43 -14.07 34.74 -17.24
CA ALA A 43 -15.45 35.21 -17.15
C ALA A 43 -16.41 34.02 -17.39
N ARG A 44 -17.29 33.74 -16.43
CA ARG A 44 -18.26 32.62 -16.48
C ARG A 44 -19.18 32.67 -17.73
N SER A 45 -19.32 33.84 -18.37
CA SER A 45 -20.14 34.09 -19.55
C SER A 45 -19.44 33.89 -20.92
N ALA A 46 -18.12 33.67 -20.95
CA ALA A 46 -17.32 33.77 -22.19
C ALA A 46 -16.95 32.43 -22.86
N GLY A 47 -17.51 31.29 -22.42
CA GLY A 47 -17.27 29.98 -23.05
C GLY A 47 -15.87 29.39 -22.86
N TYR A 48 -14.89 30.16 -22.36
CA TYR A 48 -13.50 29.72 -22.17
C TYR A 48 -13.37 28.45 -21.33
N VAL A 49 -14.16 28.30 -20.27
CA VAL A 49 -14.10 27.10 -19.41
C VAL A 49 -14.53 25.86 -20.20
N LYS A 50 -15.56 25.97 -21.04
CA LYS A 50 -15.98 24.86 -21.91
C LYS A 50 -14.90 24.52 -22.94
N GLU A 51 -14.28 25.51 -23.56
CA GLU A 51 -13.17 25.28 -24.49
C GLU A 51 -11.93 24.67 -23.83
N ILE A 52 -11.64 25.04 -22.57
CA ILE A 52 -10.61 24.37 -21.76
C ILE A 52 -10.96 22.90 -21.56
N VAL A 53 -12.21 22.60 -21.18
CA VAL A 53 -12.69 21.23 -21.02
C VAL A 53 -12.60 20.44 -22.32
N PHE A 54 -13.03 21.02 -23.46
CA PHE A 54 -12.92 20.38 -24.76
C PHE A 54 -11.47 20.07 -25.12
N PHE A 55 -10.57 21.04 -24.92
CA PHE A 55 -9.15 20.86 -25.18
C PHE A 55 -8.54 19.74 -24.33
N PHE A 56 -8.80 19.73 -23.02
CA PHE A 56 -8.26 18.68 -22.15
C PHE A 56 -8.93 17.32 -22.37
N TYR A 57 -10.18 17.28 -22.82
CA TYR A 57 -10.80 16.04 -23.29
C TYR A 57 -10.11 15.51 -24.56
N GLU A 58 -9.78 16.39 -25.53
CA GLU A 58 -8.98 16.00 -26.71
C GLU A 58 -7.63 15.42 -26.26
N GLN A 59 -6.94 16.07 -25.31
CA GLN A 59 -5.67 15.56 -24.76
C GLN A 59 -5.85 14.22 -24.01
N TYR A 60 -6.94 14.05 -23.27
CA TYR A 60 -7.29 12.79 -22.60
C TYR A 60 -7.45 11.65 -23.62
N VAL A 61 -8.22 11.86 -24.67
CA VAL A 61 -8.45 10.86 -25.74
C VAL A 61 -7.14 10.47 -26.45
N GLU A 62 -6.24 11.44 -26.64
CA GLU A 62 -4.94 11.21 -27.29
C GLU A 62 -3.87 10.64 -26.34
N SER A 63 -4.10 10.68 -25.02
CA SER A 63 -3.12 10.26 -24.01
C SER A 63 -3.09 8.74 -23.78
N ASP A 64 -2.03 8.28 -23.13
CA ASP A 64 -1.96 6.89 -22.69
C ASP A 64 -2.94 6.59 -21.53
N ALA A 65 -3.19 5.31 -21.30
CA ALA A 65 -4.19 4.85 -20.35
C ALA A 65 -3.84 5.26 -18.90
N LEU A 66 -2.56 5.46 -18.58
CA LEU A 66 -2.13 5.92 -17.27
C LEU A 66 -2.47 7.40 -17.06
N LEU A 67 -2.24 8.26 -18.05
CA LEU A 67 -2.65 9.67 -17.99
C LEU A 67 -4.18 9.80 -17.94
N GLN A 68 -4.90 8.95 -18.67
CA GLN A 68 -6.37 8.86 -18.59
C GLN A 68 -6.83 8.50 -17.17
N HIS A 69 -6.26 7.46 -16.57
CA HIS A 69 -6.51 7.05 -15.19
C HIS A 69 -6.26 8.21 -14.20
N ARG A 70 -5.10 8.85 -14.31
CA ARG A 70 -4.72 9.96 -13.43
C ARG A 70 -5.64 11.16 -13.53
N LEU A 71 -6.12 11.49 -14.74
CA LEU A 71 -7.12 12.53 -14.90
C LEU A 71 -8.37 12.18 -14.10
N ARG A 72 -8.94 10.98 -14.30
CA ARG A 72 -10.18 10.56 -13.61
C ARG A 72 -10.04 10.56 -12.09
N ARG A 73 -8.87 10.19 -11.58
CA ARG A 73 -8.54 10.34 -10.15
C ARG A 73 -8.58 11.79 -9.69
N ILE A 74 -7.96 12.72 -10.43
CA ILE A 74 -7.98 14.15 -10.09
C ILE A 74 -9.43 14.66 -10.01
N LEU A 75 -10.32 14.12 -10.84
CA LEU A 75 -11.74 14.45 -10.83
C LEU A 75 -12.53 13.80 -9.68
N GLY A 76 -11.97 12.81 -8.98
CA GLY A 76 -12.63 12.08 -7.90
C GLY A 76 -13.71 11.09 -8.38
N GLU A 77 -13.59 10.59 -9.61
CA GLU A 77 -14.57 9.67 -10.20
C GLU A 77 -14.44 8.25 -9.62
N SER A 78 -15.58 7.59 -9.33
CA SER A 78 -15.55 6.17 -8.95
C SER A 78 -15.41 5.29 -10.18
N ALA A 79 -14.60 4.24 -10.09
CA ALA A 79 -14.32 3.31 -11.18
C ALA A 79 -15.59 2.70 -11.83
N GLU A 80 -16.70 2.64 -11.09
CA GLU A 80 -17.99 2.13 -11.56
C GLU A 80 -18.64 3.01 -12.64
N LEU A 81 -18.42 4.33 -12.59
CA LEU A 81 -18.94 5.29 -13.59
C LEU A 81 -18.23 5.16 -14.95
N HIS A 82 -17.04 4.54 -14.98
CA HIS A 82 -16.24 4.36 -16.20
C HIS A 82 -16.81 3.27 -17.12
N LEU A 83 -17.74 2.45 -16.62
CA LEU A 83 -18.38 1.39 -17.42
C LEU A 83 -19.46 1.93 -18.35
N ASP A 84 -19.97 3.15 -18.11
CA ASP A 84 -21.05 3.81 -18.86
C ASP A 84 -20.54 5.01 -19.69
N ASP A 85 -19.28 4.91 -20.14
CA ASP A 85 -18.45 6.00 -20.64
C ASP A 85 -19.04 6.69 -21.90
N SER A 86 -19.77 7.79 -21.69
CA SER A 86 -20.17 8.69 -22.77
C SER A 86 -19.32 9.97 -22.75
N GLU A 87 -18.85 10.39 -23.93
CA GLU A 87 -18.07 11.63 -24.11
C GLU A 87 -18.70 12.85 -23.40
N MET A 88 -20.03 12.95 -23.42
CA MET A 88 -20.75 14.02 -22.76
C MET A 88 -20.65 13.95 -21.24
N ALA A 89 -20.70 12.75 -20.65
CA ALA A 89 -20.62 12.57 -19.21
C ALA A 89 -19.26 13.04 -18.67
N LEU A 90 -18.15 12.60 -19.28
CA LEU A 90 -16.81 13.00 -18.83
C LEU A 90 -16.55 14.50 -19.01
N LYS A 91 -17.00 15.10 -20.13
CA LYS A 91 -16.90 16.55 -20.34
C LYS A 91 -17.72 17.33 -19.32
N GLN A 92 -18.92 16.85 -18.99
CA GLN A 92 -19.76 17.48 -17.97
C GLN A 92 -19.12 17.39 -16.59
N PHE A 93 -18.56 16.23 -16.24
CA PHE A 93 -17.88 16.03 -14.97
C PHE A 93 -16.61 16.89 -14.85
N LEU A 94 -15.79 16.94 -15.90
CA LEU A 94 -14.64 17.85 -15.99
C LEU A 94 -15.05 19.32 -15.79
N LEU A 95 -16.18 19.73 -16.38
CA LEU A 95 -16.70 21.08 -16.26
C LEU A 95 -17.14 21.39 -14.82
N GLU A 96 -17.88 20.48 -14.19
CA GLU A 96 -18.36 20.62 -12.81
C GLU A 96 -17.20 20.65 -11.81
N TRP A 97 -16.25 19.72 -11.95
CA TRP A 97 -15.04 19.67 -11.13
C TRP A 97 -14.23 20.97 -11.27
N LEU A 98 -14.01 21.46 -12.49
CA LEU A 98 -13.18 22.66 -12.72
C LEU A 98 -13.80 23.94 -12.11
N ILE A 99 -15.12 23.98 -11.92
CA ILE A 99 -15.85 25.15 -11.40
C ILE A 99 -16.14 25.05 -9.89
N ALA A 100 -16.12 23.85 -9.29
CA ALA A 100 -16.38 23.66 -7.87
C ALA A 100 -15.35 24.40 -6.98
N GLU A 101 -15.80 25.05 -5.92
CA GLU A 101 -14.94 25.70 -4.92
C GLU A 101 -14.85 24.80 -3.67
N GLU A 102 -13.65 24.39 -3.27
CA GLU A 102 -13.41 23.62 -2.04
C GLU A 102 -12.32 24.28 -1.21
N ASN A 103 -12.61 24.46 0.09
CA ASN A 103 -11.72 25.00 1.11
C ASN A 103 -10.71 23.93 1.57
N GLY A 104 -9.41 24.23 1.54
CA GLY A 104 -8.40 23.38 2.20
C GLY A 104 -6.97 23.68 1.76
N GLU A 105 -6.17 24.16 2.71
CA GLU A 105 -4.76 24.56 2.60
C GLU A 105 -3.81 23.34 2.54
N ASN A 106 -2.66 23.49 1.88
CA ASN A 106 -1.58 22.49 1.84
C ASN A 106 -0.23 23.13 2.22
N GLN A 107 0.58 22.46 3.05
CA GLN A 107 2.03 22.69 3.20
C GLN A 107 2.79 21.36 3.23
N GLU A 108 4.02 21.38 2.68
CA GLU A 108 4.86 20.23 2.32
C GLU A 108 5.62 19.59 3.50
N GLY A 109 5.64 18.25 3.58
CA GLY A 109 6.45 17.44 4.52
C GLY A 109 7.45 16.48 3.85
N MET A 110 8.59 16.22 4.53
CA MET A 110 9.84 15.67 3.96
C MET A 110 9.99 14.12 4.01
N SER A 111 10.88 13.57 3.15
CA SER A 111 10.99 12.15 2.77
C SER A 111 11.94 11.26 3.62
N PRO A 112 11.62 9.96 3.86
CA PRO A 112 12.42 9.03 4.66
C PRO A 112 13.43 8.21 3.83
N SER A 113 14.72 8.54 3.93
CA SER A 113 15.82 7.78 3.30
C SER A 113 17.04 7.51 4.22
N SER A 114 16.85 7.53 5.55
CA SER A 114 17.96 7.43 6.51
C SER A 114 18.51 6.01 6.73
N ALA A 115 19.80 5.91 7.12
CA ALA A 115 20.51 4.66 7.39
C ALA A 115 19.89 3.81 8.52
N GLN A 116 19.17 4.44 9.46
CA GLN A 116 18.50 3.76 10.57
C GLN A 116 17.28 2.96 10.11
N GLY A 117 16.54 3.44 9.10
CA GLY A 117 15.44 2.68 8.49
C GLY A 117 15.92 1.35 7.90
N ARG A 118 17.14 1.30 7.35
CA ARG A 118 17.75 0.08 6.78
C ARG A 118 18.08 -0.97 7.84
N GLN A 119 18.54 -0.56 9.03
CA GLN A 119 18.86 -1.49 10.12
C GLN A 119 17.59 -2.12 10.72
N VAL A 120 16.53 -1.32 10.88
CA VAL A 120 15.21 -1.78 11.31
C VAL A 120 14.61 -2.76 10.30
N ILE A 121 14.71 -2.44 9.01
CA ILE A 121 14.32 -3.32 7.90
C ILE A 121 15.08 -4.65 7.95
N GLN A 122 16.39 -4.65 8.20
CA GLN A 122 17.19 -5.87 8.27
C GLN A 122 16.80 -6.76 9.47
N LEU A 123 16.51 -6.16 10.63
CA LEU A 123 15.96 -6.88 11.78
C LEU A 123 14.58 -7.47 11.45
N MET A 124 13.67 -6.68 10.87
CA MET A 124 12.34 -7.15 10.46
C MET A 124 12.39 -8.34 9.49
N GLN A 125 13.37 -8.36 8.57
CA GLN A 125 13.59 -9.52 7.70
C GLN A 125 13.84 -10.79 8.50
N GLN A 126 14.68 -10.73 9.52
CA GLN A 126 14.97 -11.86 10.38
C GLN A 126 13.73 -12.34 11.15
N LEU A 127 12.75 -11.46 11.42
CA LEU A 127 11.54 -11.76 12.19
C LEU A 127 10.39 -12.35 11.40
N MET A 128 10.39 -12.20 10.07
CA MET A 128 9.48 -12.94 9.18
C MET A 128 9.70 -14.47 9.26
N ASN A 129 10.58 -14.95 10.15
CA ASN A 129 10.94 -16.36 10.36
C ASN A 129 10.25 -17.07 11.56
N VAL A 130 9.35 -16.44 12.31
CA VAL A 130 8.79 -17.04 13.53
C VAL A 130 7.26 -17.06 13.47
N GLU A 131 6.64 -18.23 13.61
CA GLU A 131 5.18 -18.30 13.82
C GLU A 131 4.85 -17.75 15.21
N ALA A 132 3.88 -16.82 15.26
CA ALA A 132 3.44 -16.20 16.50
C ALA A 132 2.90 -17.26 17.47
N ALA A 133 3.59 -17.46 18.60
CA ALA A 133 3.07 -18.32 19.66
C ALA A 133 1.77 -17.73 20.22
N PRO A 134 0.73 -18.53 20.49
CA PRO A 134 -0.50 -18.02 21.09
C PRO A 134 -0.20 -17.35 22.43
N VAL A 135 -0.69 -16.11 22.62
CA VAL A 135 -0.56 -15.43 23.92
C VAL A 135 -1.46 -16.13 24.92
N PRO A 136 -0.96 -16.53 26.11
CA PRO A 136 -1.79 -17.06 27.17
C PRO A 136 -2.93 -16.09 27.48
N GLN A 137 -4.18 -16.55 27.39
CA GLN A 137 -5.29 -15.72 27.83
C GLN A 137 -5.18 -15.53 29.35
N PRO A 138 -5.26 -14.28 29.84
CA PRO A 138 -5.22 -14.04 31.27
C PRO A 138 -6.41 -14.73 31.95
N SER A 139 -6.12 -15.51 33.00
CA SER A 139 -7.15 -16.01 33.90
C SER A 139 -7.87 -14.82 34.55
N MET A 140 -9.20 -14.80 34.49
CA MET A 140 -10.00 -13.79 35.19
C MET A 140 -9.83 -13.98 36.70
N ALA A 141 -8.88 -13.26 37.30
CA ALA A 141 -8.81 -13.14 38.75
C ALA A 141 -10.04 -12.36 39.25
N ALA A 142 -10.64 -12.84 40.35
CA ALA A 142 -11.79 -12.22 41.00
C ALA A 142 -11.55 -10.71 41.24
N PRO A 143 -12.60 -9.87 41.16
CA PRO A 143 -12.48 -8.44 41.43
C PRO A 143 -11.93 -8.24 42.85
N ALA A 144 -10.74 -7.65 42.95
CA ALA A 144 -10.23 -7.15 44.21
C ALA A 144 -11.11 -5.97 44.68
N PRO A 145 -11.31 -5.78 45.99
CA PRO A 145 -12.04 -4.61 46.49
C PRO A 145 -11.37 -3.33 46.00
N ILE A 146 -12.12 -2.53 45.23
CA ILE A 146 -11.68 -1.23 44.72
C ILE A 146 -12.04 -0.19 45.79
N GLY A 147 -11.08 0.21 46.62
CA GLY A 147 -11.27 1.31 47.56
C GLY A 147 -10.05 1.61 48.45
N GLY A 148 -9.63 2.88 48.48
CA GLY A 148 -8.84 3.47 49.57
C GLY A 148 -7.33 3.18 49.63
N ASN A 149 -6.75 2.41 48.72
CA ASN A 149 -5.32 2.11 48.74
C ASN A 149 -4.50 3.20 48.01
N ILE A 150 -3.40 3.65 48.62
CA ILE A 150 -2.43 4.54 47.98
C ILE A 150 -1.49 3.68 47.14
N HIS A 151 -1.50 3.88 45.83
CA HIS A 151 -0.58 3.24 44.88
C HIS A 151 0.38 4.29 44.29
N GLN A 152 1.62 3.87 44.01
CA GLN A 152 2.62 4.72 43.38
C GLN A 152 2.50 4.63 41.85
N TYR A 153 2.67 5.77 41.18
CA TYR A 153 2.73 5.87 39.72
C TYR A 153 3.82 6.85 39.32
N HIS A 154 4.31 6.73 38.09
CA HIS A 154 5.23 7.72 37.52
C HIS A 154 4.41 8.74 36.73
N LEU A 155 4.70 10.02 36.94
CA LEU A 155 4.08 11.13 36.23
C LEU A 155 5.15 11.84 35.40
N HIS A 156 4.89 11.98 34.10
CA HIS A 156 5.82 12.61 33.17
C HIS A 156 5.16 13.81 32.49
N ALA A 157 5.85 14.95 32.44
CA ALA A 157 5.33 16.20 31.87
C ALA A 157 5.85 16.44 30.44
N GLY A 158 5.02 17.04 29.58
CA GLY A 158 5.36 17.42 28.21
C GLY A 158 5.60 16.26 27.26
N ARG A 159 5.92 16.58 26.00
CA ARG A 159 6.19 15.58 24.96
C ARG A 159 7.43 14.74 25.29
N SER A 160 8.47 15.38 25.83
CA SER A 160 9.69 14.70 26.30
C SER A 160 9.40 13.70 27.43
N GLY A 161 8.51 14.05 28.36
CA GLY A 161 8.03 13.15 29.38
C GLY A 161 7.25 11.96 28.82
N ARG A 162 6.37 12.18 27.83
CA ARG A 162 5.65 11.09 27.14
C ARG A 162 6.60 10.11 26.48
N ARG A 163 7.60 10.60 25.75
CA ARG A 163 8.66 9.77 25.16
C ARG A 163 9.35 8.91 26.21
N LYS A 164 9.74 9.51 27.35
CA LYS A 164 10.37 8.78 28.46
C LYS A 164 9.46 7.66 29.00
N ALA A 165 8.18 7.95 29.25
CA ALA A 165 7.22 6.95 29.72
C ALA A 165 7.08 5.78 28.74
N VAL A 166 7.05 6.07 27.44
CA VAL A 166 6.93 5.05 26.37
C VAL A 166 8.21 4.20 26.26
N ILE A 167 9.40 4.80 26.40
CA ILE A 167 10.67 4.05 26.46
C ILE A 167 10.71 3.15 27.69
N GLU A 168 10.35 3.67 28.87
CA GLU A 168 10.29 2.88 30.12
C GLU A 168 9.29 1.71 30.01
N PHE A 169 8.18 1.93 29.31
CA PHE A 169 7.21 0.88 29.01
C PHE A 169 7.79 -0.22 28.13
N LEU A 170 8.49 0.13 27.04
CA LEU A 170 9.13 -0.87 26.17
C LEU A 170 10.28 -1.61 26.86
N ASP A 171 11.06 -0.92 27.70
CA ASP A 171 12.11 -1.56 28.50
C ASP A 171 11.54 -2.61 29.46
N LEU A 172 10.42 -2.28 30.13
CA LEU A 172 9.69 -3.23 30.97
C LEU A 172 9.24 -4.47 30.17
N VAL A 173 8.74 -4.30 28.94
CA VAL A 173 8.32 -5.43 28.08
C VAL A 173 9.51 -6.32 27.75
N LEU A 174 10.66 -5.75 27.39
CA LEU A 174 11.86 -6.49 27.00
C LEU A 174 12.46 -7.34 28.15
N GLU A 175 12.18 -6.98 29.40
CA GLU A 175 12.55 -7.76 30.59
C GLU A 175 11.58 -8.91 30.90
N MET A 176 10.38 -8.92 30.29
CA MET A 176 9.36 -9.92 30.53
C MET A 176 9.60 -11.20 29.73
N LYS A 177 9.12 -12.33 30.27
CA LYS A 177 9.09 -13.59 29.52
C LYS A 177 8.06 -13.50 28.38
N PRO A 178 8.44 -13.75 27.12
CA PRO A 178 7.49 -13.80 26.01
C PRO A 178 6.62 -15.08 26.05
N PRO A 179 5.43 -15.07 25.41
CA PRO A 179 4.83 -13.92 24.75
C PRO A 179 4.00 -13.07 25.72
N GLN A 180 4.01 -11.75 25.50
CA GLN A 180 3.08 -10.78 26.10
C GLN A 180 2.32 -10.10 24.96
N GLU A 181 1.11 -9.61 25.22
CA GLU A 181 0.36 -8.78 24.27
C GLU A 181 0.34 -7.33 24.73
N LEU A 182 0.79 -6.44 23.84
CA LEU A 182 0.76 -5.00 24.01
C LEU A 182 -0.48 -4.45 23.29
N LEU A 183 -1.31 -3.67 23.99
CA LEU A 183 -2.45 -2.97 23.41
C LEU A 183 -2.08 -1.49 23.25
N LEU A 184 -2.09 -0.99 22.02
CA LEU A 184 -1.62 0.35 21.67
C LEU A 184 -2.72 1.18 21.01
N LEU A 185 -2.84 2.45 21.41
CA LEU A 185 -3.66 3.46 20.76
C LEU A 185 -3.02 4.83 21.01
N SER A 186 -2.92 5.65 19.98
CA SER A 186 -2.53 7.06 20.07
C SER A 186 -3.46 7.85 19.17
N GLN A 187 -4.38 8.61 19.76
CA GLN A 187 -5.34 9.44 19.02
C GLN A 187 -4.78 10.83 18.68
N GLU A 188 -3.77 11.29 19.41
CA GLU A 188 -3.18 12.62 19.21
C GLU A 188 -2.34 12.73 17.93
N ASN A 189 -2.09 13.96 17.48
CA ASN A 189 -1.13 14.25 16.41
C ASN A 189 0.24 13.60 16.71
N LEU A 190 0.84 12.93 15.72
CA LEU A 190 2.08 12.18 15.94
C LEU A 190 3.33 13.06 16.09
N GLY A 191 3.21 14.39 16.08
CA GLY A 191 4.31 15.32 16.30
C GLY A 191 5.14 15.00 17.54
N TRP A 192 4.51 14.62 18.66
CA TRP A 192 5.24 14.20 19.88
C TRP A 192 6.16 13.00 19.65
N MET A 193 5.84 12.11 18.71
CA MET A 193 6.66 10.97 18.34
C MET A 193 7.64 11.35 17.22
N MET A 194 7.18 12.10 16.22
CA MET A 194 7.86 12.30 14.94
C MET A 194 8.84 13.48 14.92
N GLU A 195 8.73 14.45 15.84
CA GLU A 195 9.61 15.62 15.88
C GLU A 195 11.02 15.33 16.41
N ASP A 196 11.24 14.16 17.04
CA ASP A 196 12.51 13.76 17.65
C ASP A 196 13.09 12.51 16.96
N PRO A 197 14.04 12.68 16.02
CA PRO A 197 14.62 11.56 15.30
C PRO A 197 15.35 10.54 16.18
N ALA A 198 15.93 10.98 17.31
CA ALA A 198 16.64 10.08 18.22
C ALA A 198 15.65 9.18 18.96
N PHE A 199 14.51 9.75 19.39
CA PHE A 199 13.43 8.96 19.97
C PHE A 199 12.83 7.97 18.97
N ILE A 200 12.54 8.39 17.74
CA ILE A 200 12.01 7.48 16.70
C ILE A 200 12.96 6.30 16.47
N ALA A 201 14.27 6.58 16.38
CA ALA A 201 15.26 5.52 16.19
C ALA A 201 15.24 4.51 17.36
N GLU A 202 15.16 4.99 18.60
CA GLU A 202 15.10 4.14 19.79
C GLU A 202 13.78 3.39 19.92
N TRP A 203 12.64 4.06 19.70
CA TRP A 203 11.31 3.45 19.60
C TRP A 203 11.32 2.32 18.58
N ASN A 204 11.83 2.58 17.38
CA ASN A 204 11.91 1.58 16.32
C ASN A 204 12.76 0.38 16.71
N ARG A 205 13.93 0.63 17.29
CA ARG A 205 14.84 -0.42 17.74
C ARG A 205 14.19 -1.30 18.81
N LYS A 206 13.58 -0.69 19.83
CA LYS A 206 12.94 -1.40 20.95
C LYS A 206 11.68 -2.13 20.51
N LEU A 207 10.77 -1.49 19.77
CA LEU A 207 9.54 -2.16 19.29
C LEU A 207 9.87 -3.35 18.37
N THR A 208 10.88 -3.20 17.52
CA THR A 208 11.38 -4.32 16.70
C THR A 208 11.94 -5.44 17.59
N ALA A 209 12.69 -5.12 18.65
CA ALA A 209 13.21 -6.12 19.60
C ALA A 209 12.09 -6.80 20.42
N VAL A 210 11.02 -6.07 20.75
CA VAL A 210 9.82 -6.63 21.41
C VAL A 210 9.17 -7.66 20.51
N LEU A 211 8.92 -7.32 19.24
CA LEU A 211 8.38 -8.25 18.26
C LEU A 211 9.35 -9.41 17.97
N ALA A 212 10.65 -9.15 18.02
CA ALA A 212 11.70 -10.16 17.84
C ALA A 212 11.70 -11.23 18.92
N SER A 213 11.39 -10.82 20.15
CA SER A 213 11.33 -11.71 21.31
C SER A 213 10.06 -12.57 21.30
N GLY A 214 9.14 -12.37 20.34
CA GLY A 214 7.89 -13.11 20.21
C GLY A 214 6.71 -12.50 20.95
N HIS A 215 6.83 -11.27 21.46
CA HIS A 215 5.67 -10.51 21.94
C HIS A 215 4.78 -10.09 20.77
N GLN A 216 3.51 -9.83 21.08
CA GLN A 216 2.51 -9.42 20.09
C GLN A 216 2.05 -8.00 20.36
N VAL A 217 1.68 -7.29 19.29
CA VAL A 217 1.12 -5.95 19.34
C VAL A 217 -0.26 -5.95 18.72
N THR A 218 -1.20 -5.38 19.45
CA THR A 218 -2.56 -5.10 19.03
C THR A 218 -2.71 -3.57 19.04
N ILE A 219 -2.91 -2.95 17.88
CA ILE A 219 -2.94 -1.48 17.76
C ILE A 219 -4.22 -0.98 17.09
N ILE A 220 -4.84 0.05 17.66
CA ILE A 220 -5.88 0.83 16.99
C ILE A 220 -5.24 2.10 16.39
N HIS A 221 -5.34 2.24 15.08
CA HIS A 221 -4.88 3.42 14.34
C HIS A 221 -5.99 4.45 14.23
N HIS A 222 -5.62 5.71 14.43
CA HIS A 222 -6.46 6.85 14.09
C HIS A 222 -6.11 7.28 12.66
N MET A 223 -7.03 7.06 11.72
CA MET A 223 -6.82 7.22 10.28
C MET A 223 -7.20 8.61 9.75
N ASP A 224 -7.83 9.43 10.58
CA ASP A 224 -8.23 10.81 10.27
C ASP A 224 -7.04 11.75 10.46
N ARG A 225 -6.12 11.74 9.50
CA ARG A 225 -4.85 12.46 9.57
C ARG A 225 -4.44 12.92 8.17
N GLU A 226 -3.52 13.87 8.12
CA GLU A 226 -2.93 14.31 6.86
C GLU A 226 -2.23 13.17 6.11
N ASN A 227 -2.24 13.23 4.79
CA ASN A 227 -1.74 12.14 3.92
C ASN A 227 -0.24 11.82 4.14
N ASP A 228 0.58 12.83 4.44
CA ASP A 228 2.02 12.64 4.66
C ASP A 228 2.30 11.87 5.96
N ASP A 229 1.53 12.15 7.01
CA ASP A 229 1.57 11.38 8.26
C ASP A 229 1.20 9.92 8.01
N LEU A 230 0.11 9.68 7.26
CA LEU A 230 -0.33 8.34 6.91
C LEU A 230 0.72 7.58 6.09
N LEU A 231 1.38 8.22 5.13
CA LEU A 231 2.45 7.59 4.35
C LEU A 231 3.61 7.15 5.24
N ASN A 232 4.01 7.99 6.20
CA ASN A 232 5.10 7.69 7.12
C ASN A 232 4.73 6.56 8.10
N ILE A 233 3.51 6.59 8.62
CA ILE A 233 2.93 5.49 9.41
C ILE A 233 2.95 4.19 8.60
N MET A 234 2.47 4.20 7.36
CA MET A 234 2.46 3.02 6.50
C MET A 234 3.86 2.45 6.26
N LYS A 235 4.83 3.30 5.91
CA LYS A 235 6.22 2.89 5.67
C LYS A 235 6.80 2.15 6.86
N TYR A 236 6.41 2.54 8.06
CA TYR A 236 6.87 1.95 9.30
C TYR A 236 6.09 0.68 9.69
N TRP A 237 4.76 0.73 9.67
CA TRP A 237 3.92 -0.35 10.18
C TRP A 237 3.76 -1.49 9.20
N ILE A 238 3.73 -1.27 7.88
CA ILE A 238 3.56 -2.36 6.89
C ILE A 238 4.64 -3.45 7.07
N PRO A 239 5.94 -3.12 7.16
CA PRO A 239 6.98 -4.11 7.47
C PRO A 239 6.77 -4.86 8.80
N LEU A 240 6.27 -4.17 9.85
CA LEU A 240 5.98 -4.81 11.13
C LEU A 240 4.83 -5.82 11.02
N HIS A 241 3.79 -5.52 10.23
CA HIS A 241 2.71 -6.47 9.97
C HIS A 241 3.19 -7.75 9.31
N LEU A 242 4.19 -7.65 8.42
CA LEU A 242 4.76 -8.82 7.75
C LEU A 242 5.45 -9.80 8.71
N THR A 243 5.75 -9.40 9.95
CA THR A 243 6.24 -10.32 11.00
C THR A 243 5.17 -11.28 11.49
N GLY A 244 3.88 -10.98 11.29
CA GLY A 244 2.75 -11.76 11.82
C GLY A 244 2.43 -11.52 13.30
N ASN A 245 3.23 -10.71 14.01
CA ASN A 245 3.04 -10.38 15.43
C ASN A 245 2.29 -9.06 15.67
N VAL A 246 1.82 -8.39 14.62
CA VAL A 246 1.06 -7.14 14.71
C VAL A 246 -0.34 -7.31 14.16
N ARG A 247 -1.33 -6.89 14.93
CA ARG A 247 -2.74 -6.78 14.53
C ARG A 247 -3.16 -5.33 14.61
N SER A 248 -3.76 -4.84 13.54
CA SER A 248 -4.20 -3.45 13.43
C SER A 248 -5.70 -3.34 13.22
N TRP A 249 -6.29 -2.36 13.89
CA TRP A 249 -7.68 -1.97 13.77
C TRP A 249 -7.79 -0.46 13.54
N TYR A 250 -8.95 0.00 13.09
CA TYR A 250 -9.24 1.41 12.93
C TYR A 250 -10.71 1.70 13.21
N PHE A 251 -11.03 2.95 13.53
CA PHE A 251 -12.41 3.41 13.62
C PHE A 251 -12.96 3.69 12.22
N PRO A 252 -14.08 3.07 11.81
CA PRO A 252 -14.66 3.29 10.48
C PRO A 252 -15.41 4.63 10.37
N ARG A 253 -15.55 5.38 11.48
CA ARG A 253 -16.29 6.64 11.52
C ARG A 253 -15.35 7.76 11.96
N TYR A 254 -15.21 8.75 11.08
CA TYR A 254 -14.54 10.02 11.36
C TYR A 254 -15.38 10.80 12.38
N ARG A 255 -14.78 11.12 13.52
CA ARG A 255 -15.42 11.85 14.62
C ARG A 255 -14.39 12.74 15.27
N GLU A 256 -14.74 14.00 15.46
CA GLU A 256 -13.99 14.87 16.34
C GLU A 256 -14.04 14.31 17.77
N LEU A 257 -12.86 14.21 18.39
CA LEU A 257 -12.72 13.71 19.73
C LEU A 257 -12.42 14.89 20.66
N PRO A 258 -13.29 15.18 21.64
CA PRO A 258 -13.03 16.28 22.59
C PRO A 258 -11.74 16.05 23.41
N PHE A 259 -11.34 14.79 23.56
CA PHE A 259 -10.07 14.39 24.13
C PHE A 259 -9.43 13.29 23.28
N GLN A 260 -8.15 13.45 23.01
CA GLN A 260 -7.30 12.49 22.35
C GLN A 260 -6.58 11.66 23.42
N ASN A 261 -6.83 10.35 23.42
CA ASN A 261 -6.24 9.44 24.38
C ASN A 261 -5.05 8.68 23.80
N THR A 262 -4.11 8.38 24.69
CA THR A 262 -2.96 7.51 24.44
C THR A 262 -3.01 6.35 25.43
N TYR A 263 -3.09 5.12 24.94
CA TYR A 263 -3.11 3.88 25.72
C TYR A 263 -1.99 2.96 25.27
N PHE A 264 -1.06 2.62 26.16
CA PHE A 264 -0.07 1.57 25.93
C PHE A 264 -0.17 0.60 27.10
N ILE A 265 -0.73 -0.59 26.88
CA ILE A 265 -1.12 -1.51 27.95
C ILE A 265 -0.41 -2.84 27.77
N ILE A 266 0.14 -3.37 28.87
CA ILE A 266 0.55 -4.77 28.99
C ILE A 266 -0.48 -5.43 29.90
N ARG A 267 -1.23 -6.40 29.37
CA ARG A 267 -2.36 -7.02 30.09
C ARG A 267 -1.94 -7.49 31.49
N ASN A 268 -2.72 -7.11 32.50
CA ASN A 268 -2.50 -7.43 33.93
C ASN A 268 -1.10 -7.07 34.49
N GLN A 269 -0.39 -6.10 33.92
CA GLN A 269 0.94 -5.72 34.40
C GLN A 269 1.08 -4.21 34.58
N ALA A 270 1.00 -3.46 33.48
CA ALA A 270 1.31 -2.04 33.45
C ALA A 270 0.58 -1.32 32.33
N ALA A 271 0.43 -0.01 32.46
CA ALA A 271 -0.17 0.84 31.44
C ALA A 271 0.43 2.24 31.44
N VAL A 272 0.68 2.78 30.25
CA VAL A 272 0.85 4.21 30.01
C VAL A 272 -0.48 4.78 29.55
N PHE A 273 -0.89 5.89 30.16
CA PHE A 273 -2.12 6.58 29.83
C PHE A 273 -1.91 8.09 29.77
N ALA A 274 -2.50 8.72 28.77
CA ALA A 274 -2.69 10.16 28.73
C ALA A 274 -4.00 10.51 28.02
N SER A 275 -4.56 11.65 28.38
CA SER A 275 -5.75 12.25 27.76
C SER A 275 -5.50 13.73 27.64
N VAL A 276 -5.56 14.25 26.42
CA VAL A 276 -5.21 15.64 26.10
C VAL A 276 -6.26 16.23 25.17
N ASN A 277 -6.49 17.53 25.23
CA ASN A 277 -7.22 18.25 24.19
C ASN A 277 -6.22 18.98 23.29
N GLU A 278 -6.62 19.35 22.08
CA GLU A 278 -5.72 20.04 21.12
C GLU A 278 -5.24 21.40 21.64
N GLU A 279 -6.04 22.03 22.50
CA GLU A 279 -5.73 23.32 23.11
C GLU A 279 -4.85 23.21 24.37
N THR A 280 -4.48 21.99 24.82
CA THR A 280 -3.75 21.78 26.07
C THR A 280 -2.32 22.28 25.90
N PRO A 281 -1.88 23.29 26.68
CA PRO A 281 -0.49 23.73 26.63
C PRO A 281 0.48 22.60 26.99
N GLU A 282 1.66 22.56 26.36
CA GLU A 282 2.61 21.46 26.56
C GLU A 282 3.07 21.30 28.03
N ASP A 283 3.11 22.38 28.81
CA ASP A 283 3.45 22.37 30.23
C ASP A 283 2.33 21.80 31.13
N GLN A 284 1.13 21.61 30.58
CA GLN A 284 -0.03 20.98 31.23
C GLN A 284 -0.30 19.56 30.71
N TYR A 285 0.58 19.06 29.85
CA TYR A 285 0.50 17.74 29.25
C TYR A 285 1.15 16.71 30.16
N TYR A 286 0.35 15.82 30.75
CA TYR A 286 0.85 14.78 31.63
C TYR A 286 0.61 13.39 31.06
N THR A 287 1.58 12.52 31.30
CA THR A 287 1.55 11.11 30.93
C THR A 287 1.78 10.27 32.17
N PHE A 288 0.82 9.41 32.47
CA PHE A 288 0.89 8.49 33.60
C PHE A 288 1.53 7.18 33.14
N PHE A 289 2.43 6.63 33.96
CA PHE A 289 2.89 5.25 33.83
C PHE A 289 2.60 4.49 35.13
N PHE A 290 1.68 3.55 35.02
CA PHE A 290 1.21 2.70 36.11
C PHE A 290 1.84 1.31 36.01
N ARG A 291 2.44 0.82 37.09
CA ARG A 291 2.90 -0.57 37.24
C ARG A 291 1.97 -1.34 38.18
N ASP A 292 0.68 -1.16 37.95
CA ASP A 292 -0.38 -1.73 38.77
C ASP A 292 -1.32 -2.59 37.90
N PRO A 293 -1.43 -3.91 38.18
CA PRO A 293 -2.30 -4.82 37.44
C PRO A 293 -3.78 -4.43 37.43
N LEU A 294 -4.29 -3.81 38.51
CA LEU A 294 -5.69 -3.37 38.60
C LEU A 294 -5.92 -2.18 37.68
N VAL A 295 -5.02 -1.18 37.69
CA VAL A 295 -5.11 -0.02 36.80
C VAL A 295 -4.96 -0.43 35.34
N ALA A 296 -4.01 -1.32 35.04
CA ALA A 296 -3.84 -1.88 33.70
C ALA A 296 -5.13 -2.55 33.20
N ARG A 297 -5.83 -3.30 34.06
CA ARG A 297 -7.12 -3.94 33.74
C ARG A 297 -8.26 -2.95 33.52
N ILE A 298 -8.33 -1.88 34.31
CA ILE A 298 -9.33 -0.80 34.13
C ILE A 298 -9.14 -0.15 32.76
N LEU A 299 -7.90 0.22 32.41
CA LEU A 299 -7.59 0.84 31.12
C LEU A 299 -7.77 -0.14 29.96
N GLU A 300 -7.46 -1.42 30.17
CA GLU A 300 -7.73 -2.49 29.21
C GLU A 300 -9.23 -2.61 28.92
N ASN A 301 -10.10 -2.55 29.93
CA ASN A 301 -11.55 -2.57 29.71
C ASN A 301 -12.03 -1.39 28.85
N SER A 302 -11.50 -0.19 29.08
CA SER A 302 -11.77 0.99 28.24
C SER A 302 -11.28 0.77 26.80
N TYR A 303 -10.06 0.28 26.63
CA TYR A 303 -9.49 -0.06 25.32
C TYR A 303 -10.33 -1.11 24.58
N GLN A 304 -10.80 -2.16 25.27
CA GLN A 304 -11.64 -3.20 24.66
C GLN A 304 -13.00 -2.66 24.21
N SER A 305 -13.57 -1.70 24.95
CA SER A 305 -14.79 -1.00 24.51
C SER A 305 -14.54 -0.22 23.22
N LEU A 306 -13.40 0.46 23.09
CA LEU A 306 -13.00 1.12 21.85
C LEU A 306 -12.78 0.13 20.71
N LEU A 307 -12.10 -0.98 20.98
CA LEU A 307 -11.79 -2.02 20.00
C LEU A 307 -13.06 -2.65 19.39
N LYS A 308 -14.14 -2.79 20.16
CA LYS A 308 -15.43 -3.32 19.68
C LYS A 308 -16.09 -2.47 18.60
N GLU A 309 -15.80 -1.16 18.59
CA GLU A 309 -16.28 -0.22 17.57
C GLU A 309 -15.35 -0.15 16.35
N CYS A 310 -14.22 -0.86 16.37
CA CYS A 310 -13.23 -0.83 15.30
C CYS A 310 -13.43 -1.96 14.27
N MET A 311 -12.88 -1.76 13.08
CA MET A 311 -12.75 -2.76 12.03
C MET A 311 -11.28 -3.18 11.85
N PRO A 312 -10.98 -4.41 11.41
CA PRO A 312 -9.61 -4.81 11.06
C PRO A 312 -9.07 -3.91 9.94
N LEU A 313 -7.90 -3.30 10.17
CA LEU A 313 -7.25 -2.42 9.19
C LEU A 313 -6.61 -3.22 8.05
N VAL A 314 -6.05 -4.40 8.36
CA VAL A 314 -5.39 -5.26 7.38
C VAL A 314 -5.88 -6.70 7.52
N ARG A 315 -6.03 -7.40 6.39
CA ARG A 315 -6.16 -8.85 6.31
C ARG A 315 -4.80 -9.45 6.02
N PHE A 316 -4.37 -10.36 6.88
CA PHE A 316 -3.04 -10.97 6.82
C PHE A 316 -3.11 -12.43 6.35
N TYR A 317 -2.27 -12.79 5.39
CA TYR A 317 -2.21 -14.13 4.79
C TYR A 317 -0.77 -14.65 4.83
N THR A 318 -0.62 -15.89 5.30
CA THR A 318 0.63 -16.65 5.30
C THR A 318 0.55 -17.80 4.30
N ALA A 319 1.63 -18.58 4.17
CA ALA A 319 1.68 -19.78 3.32
C ALA A 319 0.48 -20.73 3.48
N THR A 320 -0.04 -20.89 4.71
CA THR A 320 -1.19 -21.78 5.00
C THR A 320 -2.54 -21.22 4.56
N ARG A 321 -2.61 -19.93 4.20
CA ARG A 321 -3.83 -19.23 3.78
C ARG A 321 -3.76 -18.70 2.35
N LEU A 322 -2.86 -19.23 1.52
CA LEU A 322 -2.68 -18.77 0.14
C LEU A 322 -3.89 -19.04 -0.76
N GLU A 323 -4.68 -20.09 -0.49
CA GLU A 323 -5.93 -20.33 -1.22
C GLU A 323 -6.96 -19.24 -0.91
N SER A 324 -7.16 -18.89 0.37
CA SER A 324 -8.01 -17.77 0.75
C SER A 324 -7.51 -16.44 0.19
N TYR A 325 -6.18 -16.27 0.10
CA TYR A 325 -5.59 -15.11 -0.57
C TYR A 325 -5.94 -15.07 -2.06
N MET A 326 -5.84 -16.20 -2.77
CA MET A 326 -6.25 -16.33 -4.16
C MET A 326 -7.71 -15.92 -4.37
N GLU A 327 -8.62 -16.36 -3.49
CA GLU A 327 -10.03 -15.97 -3.55
C GLU A 327 -10.24 -14.46 -3.38
N GLN A 328 -9.46 -13.80 -2.51
CA GLN A 328 -9.53 -12.33 -2.38
C GLN A 328 -8.99 -11.62 -3.62
N VAL A 329 -7.88 -12.10 -4.19
CA VAL A 329 -7.32 -11.53 -5.42
C VAL A 329 -8.31 -11.66 -6.57
N VAL A 330 -8.99 -12.82 -6.71
CA VAL A 330 -10.03 -13.02 -7.72
C VAL A 330 -11.16 -12.00 -7.55
N LYS A 331 -11.67 -11.83 -6.32
CA LYS A 331 -12.72 -10.82 -6.05
C LYS A 331 -12.27 -9.42 -6.42
N LEU A 332 -11.05 -9.03 -6.05
CA LEU A 332 -10.49 -7.71 -6.42
C LEU A 332 -10.32 -7.54 -7.93
N GLU A 333 -9.90 -8.59 -8.63
CA GLU A 333 -9.74 -8.53 -10.09
C GLU A 333 -11.09 -8.45 -10.82
N GLU A 334 -12.16 -9.01 -10.25
CA GLU A 334 -13.56 -8.92 -10.73
C GLU A 334 -14.14 -7.51 -10.63
N GLU A 335 -13.72 -6.73 -9.63
CA GLU A 335 -14.14 -5.34 -9.46
C GLU A 335 -13.65 -4.43 -10.61
N ALA A 336 -14.36 -3.33 -10.83
CA ALA A 336 -13.96 -2.28 -11.77
C ALA A 336 -12.75 -1.49 -11.24
N GLY A 337 -11.93 -0.94 -12.14
CA GLY A 337 -10.85 -0.04 -11.77
C GLY A 337 -9.46 -0.44 -12.27
N THR A 338 -8.54 0.53 -12.28
CA THR A 338 -7.14 0.34 -12.64
C THR A 338 -6.42 -0.59 -11.68
N TRP A 339 -5.59 -1.47 -12.24
CA TRP A 339 -4.72 -2.38 -11.50
C TRP A 339 -3.26 -1.97 -11.66
N ILE A 340 -2.56 -1.77 -10.55
CA ILE A 340 -1.11 -1.52 -10.54
C ILE A 340 -0.44 -2.61 -9.70
N GLY A 341 0.47 -3.38 -10.31
CA GLY A 341 1.21 -4.45 -9.65
C GLY A 341 2.72 -4.22 -9.71
N TRP A 342 3.36 -3.92 -8.59
CA TRP A 342 4.82 -3.89 -8.48
C TRP A 342 5.34 -5.28 -8.11
N LYS A 343 5.94 -6.00 -9.05
CA LYS A 343 6.32 -7.40 -8.88
C LYS A 343 7.74 -7.53 -8.34
N ASN A 344 7.97 -8.58 -7.54
CA ASN A 344 9.28 -8.99 -7.01
C ASN A 344 9.79 -10.28 -7.68
N GLY A 345 9.35 -10.54 -8.91
CA GLY A 345 9.65 -11.75 -9.68
C GLY A 345 8.93 -11.77 -11.03
N LEU A 346 8.75 -12.97 -11.59
CA LEU A 346 7.83 -13.19 -12.71
C LEU A 346 6.39 -12.96 -12.23
N SER A 347 5.54 -12.45 -13.12
CA SER A 347 4.12 -12.23 -12.85
C SER A 347 3.28 -13.45 -13.21
N GLY A 348 2.33 -13.81 -12.34
CA GLY A 348 1.35 -14.86 -12.58
C GLY A 348 0.13 -14.41 -13.39
N SER A 349 -0.02 -13.11 -13.67
CA SER A 349 -1.18 -12.54 -14.37
C SER A 349 -1.33 -13.03 -15.82
N CYS A 350 -0.20 -13.34 -16.45
CA CYS A 350 -0.10 -13.76 -17.84
C CYS A 350 -0.07 -15.29 -18.01
N LEU A 351 -0.30 -16.06 -16.95
CA LEU A 351 -0.41 -17.51 -17.07
C LEU A 351 -1.67 -17.86 -17.87
N SER A 352 -1.51 -18.56 -18.99
CA SER A 352 -2.63 -19.19 -19.68
C SER A 352 -3.20 -20.32 -18.83
N LEU A 353 -4.49 -20.65 -19.01
CA LEU A 353 -5.11 -21.77 -18.29
C LEU A 353 -4.35 -23.10 -18.51
N PRO A 354 -3.93 -23.45 -19.75
CA PRO A 354 -3.13 -24.67 -19.97
C PRO A 354 -1.78 -24.64 -19.25
N LEU A 355 -1.08 -23.50 -19.26
CA LEU A 355 0.20 -23.37 -18.58
C LEU A 355 0.04 -23.48 -17.05
N TYR A 356 -1.00 -22.85 -16.50
CA TYR A 356 -1.30 -22.96 -15.07
C TYR A 356 -1.62 -24.40 -14.67
N GLU A 357 -2.43 -25.13 -15.45
CA GLU A 357 -2.71 -26.54 -15.21
C GLU A 357 -1.44 -27.40 -15.21
N GLN A 358 -0.58 -27.20 -16.21
CA GLN A 358 0.71 -27.91 -16.31
C GLN A 358 1.57 -27.68 -15.05
N LEU A 359 1.62 -26.44 -14.54
CA LEU A 359 2.36 -26.11 -13.33
C LEU A 359 1.74 -26.79 -12.09
N MET A 360 0.41 -26.82 -11.97
CA MET A 360 -0.26 -27.53 -10.86
C MET A 360 -0.01 -29.04 -10.89
N VAL A 361 0.00 -29.64 -12.09
CA VAL A 361 0.34 -31.07 -12.26
C VAL A 361 1.79 -31.33 -11.88
N GLN A 362 2.71 -30.46 -12.31
CA GLN A 362 4.14 -30.57 -12.01
C GLN A 362 4.42 -30.58 -10.50
N GLU A 363 3.69 -29.78 -9.73
CA GLU A 363 3.83 -29.74 -8.26
C GLU A 363 3.08 -30.86 -7.53
N GLY A 364 2.35 -31.72 -8.24
CA GLY A 364 1.60 -32.81 -7.64
C GLY A 364 0.33 -32.37 -6.90
N ILE A 365 -0.27 -31.23 -7.28
CA ILE A 365 -1.57 -30.81 -6.74
C ILE A 365 -2.65 -31.81 -7.16
N LYS A 366 -3.40 -32.31 -6.18
CA LYS A 366 -4.43 -33.36 -6.37
C LYS A 366 -5.58 -32.86 -7.26
N SER A 367 -6.26 -33.79 -7.93
CA SER A 367 -7.30 -33.48 -8.93
C SER A 367 -8.40 -32.54 -8.45
N GLU A 368 -8.91 -32.73 -7.23
CA GLU A 368 -9.98 -31.90 -6.66
C GLU A 368 -9.51 -30.47 -6.38
N GLU A 369 -8.40 -30.31 -5.66
CA GLU A 369 -7.79 -29.00 -5.39
C GLU A 369 -7.38 -28.29 -6.69
N ARG A 370 -6.79 -29.04 -7.63
CA ARG A 370 -6.40 -28.53 -8.95
C ARG A 370 -7.61 -27.99 -9.71
N TRP A 371 -8.74 -28.69 -9.70
CA TRP A 371 -9.96 -28.23 -10.36
C TRP A 371 -10.45 -26.90 -9.78
N ARG A 372 -10.53 -26.79 -8.44
CA ARG A 372 -10.92 -25.53 -7.77
C ARG A 372 -9.97 -24.38 -8.13
N ARG A 373 -8.66 -24.62 -8.10
CA ARG A 373 -7.66 -23.62 -8.49
C ARG A 373 -7.80 -23.19 -9.95
N LEU A 374 -8.08 -24.12 -10.87
CA LEU A 374 -8.30 -23.82 -12.28
C LEU A 374 -9.54 -22.95 -12.49
N GLN A 375 -10.63 -23.20 -11.74
CA GLN A 375 -11.81 -22.34 -11.77
C GLN A 375 -11.52 -20.92 -11.30
N LEU A 376 -10.81 -20.78 -10.18
CA LEU A 376 -10.40 -19.47 -9.70
C LEU A 376 -9.52 -18.75 -10.73
N HIS A 377 -8.54 -19.44 -11.32
CA HIS A 377 -7.69 -18.85 -12.36
C HIS A 377 -8.46 -18.46 -13.63
N GLN A 378 -9.43 -19.27 -14.04
CA GLN A 378 -10.31 -18.95 -15.16
C GLN A 378 -11.10 -17.66 -14.90
N LYS A 379 -11.66 -17.48 -13.68
CA LYS A 379 -12.35 -16.24 -13.30
C LYS A 379 -11.44 -15.02 -13.39
N ARG A 380 -10.17 -15.14 -12.99
CA ARG A 380 -9.17 -14.06 -13.14
C ARG A 380 -8.98 -13.65 -14.60
N LEU A 381 -8.89 -14.63 -15.51
CA LEU A 381 -8.74 -14.37 -16.94
C LEU A 381 -10.01 -13.71 -17.54
N GLU A 382 -11.19 -14.09 -17.07
CA GLU A 382 -12.47 -13.48 -17.46
C GLU A 382 -12.60 -12.05 -16.95
N ALA A 383 -12.27 -11.83 -15.68
CA ALA A 383 -12.24 -10.51 -15.05
C ALA A 383 -11.28 -9.56 -15.76
N PHE A 384 -10.07 -10.01 -16.09
CA PHE A 384 -9.13 -9.24 -16.92
C PHE A 384 -9.74 -8.86 -18.27
N ARG A 385 -10.37 -9.80 -18.99
CA ARG A 385 -10.99 -9.52 -20.30
C ARG A 385 -12.13 -8.52 -20.21
N LYS A 386 -12.91 -8.56 -19.12
CA LYS A 386 -14.00 -7.63 -18.85
C LYS A 386 -13.47 -6.21 -18.58
N ASN A 387 -12.40 -6.10 -17.78
CA ASN A 387 -11.92 -4.81 -17.28
C ASN A 387 -10.90 -4.12 -18.20
N ILE A 388 -10.05 -4.86 -18.93
CA ILE A 388 -8.97 -4.29 -19.73
C ILE A 388 -9.40 -3.26 -20.81
N PRO A 389 -10.62 -3.30 -21.40
CA PRO A 389 -11.03 -2.25 -22.33
C PRO A 389 -11.25 -0.89 -21.67
N HIS A 390 -11.52 -0.86 -20.36
CA HIS A 390 -11.96 0.34 -19.63
C HIS A 390 -10.92 0.88 -18.65
N PHE A 391 -10.03 0.00 -18.16
CA PHE A 391 -9.10 0.34 -17.09
C PHE A 391 -7.66 -0.02 -17.43
N SER A 392 -6.74 0.70 -16.80
CA SER A 392 -5.30 0.47 -16.93
C SER A 392 -4.86 -0.75 -16.13
N TYR A 393 -4.00 -1.57 -16.72
CA TYR A 393 -3.32 -2.68 -16.05
C TYR A 393 -1.83 -2.49 -16.20
N VAL A 394 -1.20 -1.99 -15.14
CA VAL A 394 0.23 -1.67 -15.12
C VAL A 394 0.97 -2.69 -14.27
N GLU A 395 1.96 -3.36 -14.86
CA GLU A 395 2.85 -4.26 -14.13
C GLU A 395 4.28 -3.77 -14.17
N VAL A 396 4.91 -3.66 -13.01
CA VAL A 396 6.33 -3.33 -12.91
C VAL A 396 7.13 -4.60 -12.63
N LEU A 397 8.00 -4.98 -13.57
CA LEU A 397 8.85 -6.16 -13.46
C LEU A 397 10.31 -5.81 -13.13
N PRO A 398 11.03 -6.66 -12.37
CA PRO A 398 12.44 -6.45 -12.11
C PRO A 398 13.29 -6.53 -13.40
N LEU A 399 13.95 -5.43 -13.78
CA LEU A 399 14.81 -5.41 -14.98
C LEU A 399 15.98 -6.42 -14.85
N ASN A 400 16.57 -6.52 -13.66
CA ASN A 400 17.62 -7.48 -13.33
C ASN A 400 17.19 -8.94 -13.53
N LEU A 401 15.92 -9.28 -13.26
CA LEU A 401 15.37 -10.61 -13.50
C LEU A 401 15.45 -10.97 -14.99
N LEU A 402 15.01 -10.09 -15.88
CA LEU A 402 15.07 -10.34 -17.32
C LEU A 402 16.52 -10.51 -17.81
N ASN A 403 17.46 -9.76 -17.24
CA ASN A 403 18.89 -9.93 -17.51
C ASN A 403 19.43 -11.29 -17.03
N GLN A 404 19.00 -11.75 -15.86
CA GLN A 404 19.40 -13.03 -15.26
C GLN A 404 18.83 -14.23 -16.05
N LEU A 405 17.57 -14.15 -16.47
CA LEU A 405 16.94 -15.15 -17.33
C LEU A 405 17.69 -15.30 -18.67
N SER A 406 18.10 -14.18 -19.26
CA SER A 406 18.95 -14.16 -20.48
C SER A 406 20.36 -14.74 -20.30
N ARG A 407 20.75 -15.12 -19.07
CA ARG A 407 22.05 -15.71 -18.72
C ARG A 407 21.92 -17.13 -18.19
N GLY A 408 20.74 -17.74 -18.30
CA GLY A 408 20.51 -19.13 -17.88
C GLY A 408 20.20 -19.29 -16.40
N THR A 409 19.82 -18.22 -15.69
CA THR A 409 19.29 -18.35 -14.33
C THR A 409 17.97 -19.11 -14.38
N GLN A 410 17.78 -20.05 -13.45
CA GLN A 410 16.54 -20.81 -13.34
C GLN A 410 15.35 -19.87 -13.11
N ALA A 411 14.36 -19.92 -14.00
CA ALA A 411 13.12 -19.18 -13.85
C ALA A 411 12.28 -19.77 -12.73
N VAL A 412 11.77 -18.89 -11.87
CA VAL A 412 10.94 -19.25 -10.71
C VAL A 412 9.75 -18.30 -10.64
N LEU A 413 8.55 -18.87 -10.56
CA LEU A 413 7.33 -18.14 -10.20
C LEU A 413 7.12 -18.25 -8.69
N ASN A 414 7.01 -17.11 -8.02
CA ASN A 414 6.97 -17.10 -6.57
C ASN A 414 5.58 -17.53 -6.02
N PRO A 415 5.51 -17.97 -4.75
CA PRO A 415 4.27 -18.36 -4.08
C PRO A 415 3.11 -17.33 -4.10
N LEU A 416 3.41 -16.03 -4.06
CA LEU A 416 2.39 -14.98 -4.06
C LEU A 416 1.75 -14.81 -5.45
N GLU A 417 2.46 -15.19 -6.50
CA GLU A 417 1.97 -15.14 -7.89
C GLU A 417 1.36 -16.47 -8.35
N SER A 418 1.81 -17.59 -7.77
CA SER A 418 1.33 -18.94 -8.08
C SER A 418 0.28 -19.47 -7.12
N PHE A 419 0.09 -18.82 -5.97
CA PHE A 419 -0.76 -19.25 -4.86
C PHE A 419 -0.40 -20.64 -4.31
N THR A 420 0.85 -21.08 -4.46
CA THR A 420 1.36 -22.36 -3.94
C THR A 420 2.24 -22.13 -2.72
N THR A 421 2.39 -23.14 -1.86
CA THR A 421 3.22 -23.03 -0.64
C THR A 421 4.72 -22.94 -0.93
N LYS A 422 5.15 -23.38 -2.13
CA LYS A 422 6.54 -23.37 -2.58
C LYS A 422 6.68 -22.65 -3.93
N PRO A 423 7.85 -22.05 -4.22
CA PRO A 423 8.11 -21.45 -5.53
C PRO A 423 8.12 -22.49 -6.64
N LEU A 424 7.50 -22.15 -7.78
CA LEU A 424 7.39 -23.04 -8.94
C LEU A 424 8.59 -22.84 -9.86
N ARG A 425 9.30 -23.92 -10.19
CA ARG A 425 10.41 -23.87 -11.15
C ARG A 425 9.88 -24.05 -12.58
N LEU A 426 10.17 -23.10 -13.46
CA LEU A 426 9.70 -23.14 -14.85
C LEU A 426 10.76 -23.78 -15.74
N LYS A 427 10.31 -24.70 -16.59
CA LYS A 427 11.09 -25.21 -17.72
C LYS A 427 11.21 -24.16 -18.83
N GLU A 428 12.18 -24.33 -19.72
CA GLU A 428 12.45 -23.42 -20.84
C GLU A 428 11.16 -23.11 -21.64
N GLU A 429 10.39 -24.14 -22.00
CA GLU A 429 9.09 -24.04 -22.71
C GLU A 429 8.02 -23.25 -21.96
N GLN A 430 7.98 -23.38 -20.62
CA GLN A 430 7.01 -22.69 -19.77
C GLN A 430 7.37 -21.21 -19.62
N VAL A 431 8.67 -20.88 -19.56
CA VAL A 431 9.14 -19.49 -19.60
C VAL A 431 8.77 -18.84 -20.92
N ILE A 432 9.02 -19.53 -22.03
CA ILE A 432 8.65 -19.06 -23.37
C ILE A 432 7.15 -18.76 -23.42
N SER A 433 6.30 -19.72 -23.03
CA SER A 433 4.84 -19.56 -23.06
C SER A 433 4.34 -18.40 -22.19
N LEU A 434 4.88 -18.23 -20.98
CA LEU A 434 4.52 -17.12 -20.09
C LEU A 434 4.86 -15.77 -20.71
N LEU A 435 6.10 -15.61 -21.20
CA LEU A 435 6.56 -14.34 -21.75
C LEU A 435 5.90 -14.02 -23.10
N GLU A 436 5.62 -15.02 -23.93
CA GLU A 436 4.82 -14.85 -25.15
C GLU A 436 3.42 -14.35 -24.82
N SER A 437 2.74 -14.94 -23.83
CA SER A 437 1.42 -14.46 -23.41
C SER A 437 1.45 -12.99 -22.94
N MET A 438 2.52 -12.59 -22.26
CA MET A 438 2.72 -11.20 -21.85
C MET A 438 2.95 -10.27 -23.04
N VAL A 439 3.80 -10.67 -24.00
CA VAL A 439 4.04 -9.90 -25.23
C VAL A 439 2.76 -9.78 -26.05
N ASP A 440 1.97 -10.85 -26.15
CA ASP A 440 0.69 -10.83 -26.86
C ASP A 440 -0.30 -9.87 -26.22
N ARG A 441 -0.38 -9.83 -24.88
CA ARG A 441 -1.20 -8.82 -24.17
C ARG A 441 -0.71 -7.40 -24.44
N LEU A 442 0.61 -7.16 -24.38
CA LEU A 442 1.21 -5.86 -24.69
C LEU A 442 0.95 -5.41 -26.14
N ARG A 443 0.79 -6.34 -27.08
CA ARG A 443 0.46 -6.03 -28.47
C ARG A 443 -1.03 -5.80 -28.67
N LYS A 444 -1.87 -6.61 -28.01
CA LYS A 444 -3.32 -6.63 -28.21
C LYS A 444 -4.05 -5.52 -27.46
N TYR A 445 -3.61 -5.20 -26.24
CA TYR A 445 -4.35 -4.30 -25.35
C TYR A 445 -3.56 -3.01 -25.10
N PRO A 446 -4.06 -1.85 -25.55
CA PRO A 446 -3.40 -0.56 -25.27
C PRO A 446 -3.40 -0.23 -23.78
N ASN A 447 -4.38 -0.67 -23.01
CA ASN A 447 -4.43 -0.41 -21.56
C ASN A 447 -3.61 -1.39 -20.72
N TYR A 448 -2.95 -2.37 -21.34
CA TYR A 448 -2.01 -3.26 -20.65
C TYR A 448 -0.58 -2.74 -20.84
N GLU A 449 0.08 -2.42 -19.74
CA GLU A 449 1.41 -1.84 -19.71
C GLU A 449 2.34 -2.65 -18.81
N VAL A 450 3.59 -2.79 -19.24
CA VAL A 450 4.65 -3.43 -18.46
C VAL A 450 5.82 -2.47 -18.39
N TYR A 451 6.24 -2.10 -17.19
CA TYR A 451 7.40 -1.26 -16.95
C TYR A 451 8.52 -2.05 -16.31
N LEU A 452 9.76 -1.61 -16.50
CA LEU A 452 10.95 -2.29 -15.98
C LEU A 452 11.67 -1.42 -14.94
N ALA A 453 11.75 -1.90 -13.70
CA ALA A 453 12.45 -1.20 -12.61
C ALA A 453 13.19 -2.20 -11.72
N ASN A 454 14.39 -1.87 -11.25
CA ASN A 454 15.19 -2.83 -10.46
C ASN A 454 14.75 -2.94 -8.99
N LYS A 455 14.23 -1.85 -8.42
CA LYS A 455 13.84 -1.78 -7.00
C LYS A 455 12.56 -0.97 -6.86
N ASN A 456 11.72 -1.40 -5.94
CA ASN A 456 10.60 -0.61 -5.44
C ASN A 456 11.12 0.59 -4.63
N PRO A 457 10.61 1.81 -4.85
CA PRO A 457 11.10 2.99 -4.15
C PRO A 457 10.81 3.05 -2.64
N LEU A 458 9.76 2.40 -2.09
CA LEU A 458 9.47 2.44 -0.64
C LEU A 458 10.40 1.57 0.19
N TRP A 459 10.52 0.30 -0.19
CA TRP A 459 11.20 -0.71 0.60
C TRP A 459 12.25 -1.42 -0.23
N GLN A 460 13.22 -0.65 -0.71
CA GLN A 460 14.32 -1.09 -1.57
C GLN A 460 15.06 -2.32 -1.03
N ASP A 461 15.09 -2.47 0.29
CA ASP A 461 15.82 -3.53 0.98
C ASP A 461 14.91 -4.71 1.39
N LEU A 462 13.58 -4.59 1.42
CA LEU A 462 12.65 -5.67 1.85
C LEU A 462 12.17 -6.62 0.73
N ASN A 463 12.54 -6.37 -0.53
CA ASN A 463 12.10 -7.15 -1.69
C ASN A 463 10.58 -7.42 -1.71
N MET A 464 9.79 -6.36 -1.53
CA MET A 464 8.34 -6.44 -1.44
C MET A 464 7.67 -6.37 -2.82
N SER A 465 6.60 -7.15 -3.00
CA SER A 465 5.63 -6.96 -4.06
C SER A 465 4.51 -6.04 -3.58
N LEU A 466 4.10 -5.08 -4.40
CA LEU A 466 2.95 -4.22 -4.11
C LEU A 466 1.85 -4.46 -5.13
N GLY A 467 0.61 -4.25 -4.70
CA GLY A 467 -0.55 -4.28 -5.55
C GLY A 467 -1.52 -3.17 -5.17
N TYR A 468 -2.25 -2.65 -6.14
CA TYR A 468 -3.30 -1.69 -5.94
C TYR A 468 -4.40 -1.94 -6.97
N LYS A 469 -5.64 -1.96 -6.49
CA LYS A 469 -6.85 -1.93 -7.29
C LYS A 469 -7.61 -0.66 -6.93
N GLU A 470 -7.77 0.20 -7.92
CA GLU A 470 -8.42 1.51 -7.81
C GLU A 470 -9.71 1.45 -6.99
N ASN A 471 -9.79 2.29 -5.95
CA ASN A 471 -10.95 2.41 -5.04
C ASN A 471 -11.37 1.11 -4.31
N GLN A 472 -10.57 0.04 -4.39
CA GLN A 472 -10.90 -1.26 -3.78
C GLN A 472 -9.92 -1.65 -2.68
N ALA A 473 -8.64 -1.79 -3.02
CA ALA A 473 -7.65 -2.29 -2.07
C ALA A 473 -6.20 -2.02 -2.45
N ALA A 474 -5.36 -1.92 -1.43
CA ALA A 474 -3.91 -1.96 -1.51
C ALA A 474 -3.38 -3.28 -0.94
N LEU A 475 -2.32 -3.80 -1.57
CA LEU A 475 -1.67 -5.05 -1.23
C LEU A 475 -0.16 -4.84 -1.04
N ALA A 476 0.40 -5.48 -0.02
CA ALA A 476 1.84 -5.55 0.17
C ALA A 476 2.23 -6.96 0.58
N GLY A 477 3.20 -7.53 -0.13
CA GLY A 477 3.65 -8.90 0.08
C GLY A 477 5.17 -8.99 0.15
N SER A 478 5.66 -9.97 0.89
CA SER A 478 7.06 -10.37 0.92
C SER A 478 7.17 -11.87 0.88
N LEU A 479 8.30 -12.36 0.37
CA LEU A 479 8.64 -13.78 0.40
C LEU A 479 9.51 -14.13 1.61
N GLY A 480 9.76 -13.16 2.50
CA GLY A 480 10.64 -13.30 3.65
C GLY A 480 12.10 -13.61 3.26
N PRO A 481 12.97 -13.88 4.25
CA PRO A 481 14.32 -14.37 4.01
C PRO A 481 14.31 -15.67 3.21
N GLY A 482 15.26 -15.83 2.29
CA GLY A 482 15.37 -17.04 1.46
C GLY A 482 14.29 -17.20 0.39
N LYS A 483 13.27 -16.33 0.36
CA LYS A 483 12.10 -16.38 -0.54
C LYS A 483 11.18 -17.59 -0.33
N GLU A 484 11.15 -18.14 0.88
CA GLU A 484 10.40 -19.36 1.21
C GLU A 484 9.20 -19.11 2.15
N ARG A 485 8.99 -17.87 2.61
CA ARG A 485 7.95 -17.53 3.57
C ARG A 485 7.03 -16.46 3.00
N PRO A 486 6.10 -16.85 2.11
CA PRO A 486 5.16 -15.90 1.54
C PRO A 486 4.22 -15.36 2.61
N VAL A 487 4.20 -14.05 2.70
CA VAL A 487 3.35 -13.27 3.58
C VAL A 487 2.79 -12.11 2.77
N THR A 488 1.50 -11.83 2.91
CA THR A 488 0.86 -10.70 2.24
C THR A 488 -0.22 -10.10 3.12
N LEU A 489 -0.36 -8.78 3.02
CA LEU A 489 -1.40 -8.00 3.65
C LEU A 489 -2.24 -7.28 2.61
N LEU A 490 -3.52 -7.13 2.93
CA LEU A 490 -4.52 -6.45 2.11
C LEU A 490 -5.28 -5.47 3.00
N THR A 491 -5.42 -4.23 2.56
CA THR A 491 -6.29 -3.22 3.17
C THR A 491 -7.23 -2.63 2.12
N GLY A 492 -8.49 -2.42 2.51
CA GLY A 492 -9.47 -1.66 1.74
C GLY A 492 -9.91 -0.39 2.48
N GLU A 493 -9.11 0.08 3.43
CA GLU A 493 -9.37 1.34 4.13
C GLU A 493 -9.05 2.52 3.20
N GLY A 494 -9.99 3.45 3.06
CA GLY A 494 -9.98 4.48 2.02
C GLY A 494 -8.73 5.35 2.04
N ASN A 495 -8.36 5.90 3.20
CA ASN A 495 -7.21 6.79 3.31
C ASN A 495 -5.90 6.05 3.01
N MET A 496 -5.74 4.81 3.50
CA MET A 496 -4.61 3.94 3.17
C MET A 496 -4.55 3.66 1.67
N THR A 497 -5.67 3.34 1.02
CA THR A 497 -5.69 3.07 -0.42
C THR A 497 -5.29 4.28 -1.25
N GLN A 498 -5.78 5.48 -0.88
CA GLN A 498 -5.46 6.73 -1.56
C GLN A 498 -3.97 7.11 -1.42
N VAL A 499 -3.42 7.00 -0.21
CA VAL A 499 -1.99 7.29 0.01
C VAL A 499 -1.11 6.25 -0.69
N PHE A 500 -1.52 4.98 -0.72
CA PHE A 500 -0.81 3.92 -1.43
C PHE A 500 -0.80 4.14 -2.95
N GLU A 501 -1.92 4.62 -3.51
CA GLU A 501 -2.02 5.01 -4.91
C GLU A 501 -1.09 6.18 -5.25
N GLY A 502 -1.16 7.29 -4.50
CA GLY A 502 -0.32 8.46 -4.74
C GLY A 502 1.17 8.13 -4.70
N PHE A 503 1.56 7.23 -3.80
CA PHE A 503 2.90 6.68 -3.81
C PHE A 503 3.22 5.88 -5.08
N LEU A 504 2.36 4.94 -5.49
CA LEU A 504 2.61 4.11 -6.68
C LEU A 504 2.71 4.95 -7.94
N ASP A 505 1.90 5.99 -8.09
CA ASP A 505 2.02 6.92 -9.22
C ASP A 505 3.36 7.62 -9.26
N THR A 506 3.80 8.18 -8.13
CA THR A 506 5.12 8.79 -8.00
C THR A 506 6.23 7.80 -8.34
N ALA A 507 6.06 6.54 -7.91
CA ALA A 507 7.00 5.46 -8.20
C ALA A 507 7.07 5.15 -9.70
N LEU A 508 5.92 5.09 -10.38
CA LEU A 508 5.84 4.86 -11.83
C LEU A 508 6.48 6.01 -12.60
N ASP A 509 6.30 7.26 -12.16
CA ASP A 509 6.90 8.44 -12.80
C ASP A 509 8.41 8.47 -12.71
N SER A 510 8.96 7.95 -11.61
CA SER A 510 10.41 7.83 -11.42
C SER A 510 11.08 6.85 -12.39
N ILE A 511 10.31 5.98 -13.07
CA ILE A 511 10.87 4.99 -14.00
C ILE A 511 11.34 5.71 -15.29
N PRO A 512 12.61 5.53 -15.70
CA PRO A 512 13.12 6.12 -16.94
C PRO A 512 12.25 5.76 -18.15
N GLY A 513 11.95 6.72 -19.02
CA GLY A 513 11.03 6.54 -20.16
C GLY A 513 11.38 5.35 -21.07
N ASN A 514 12.66 5.03 -21.23
CA ASN A 514 13.11 3.85 -21.99
C ASN A 514 12.62 2.52 -21.43
N PHE A 515 12.39 2.45 -20.12
CA PHE A 515 11.89 1.27 -19.40
C PHE A 515 10.37 1.29 -19.22
N ARG A 516 9.69 2.37 -19.62
CA ARG A 516 8.23 2.45 -19.78
C ARG A 516 7.79 2.26 -21.24
N ASN A 517 8.70 2.51 -22.19
CA ASN A 517 8.38 2.43 -23.61
C ASN A 517 8.00 0.99 -24.03
N ARG A 518 6.75 0.81 -24.41
CA ARG A 518 6.16 -0.47 -24.83
C ARG A 518 7.01 -1.26 -25.82
N GLN A 519 7.48 -0.63 -26.90
CA GLN A 519 8.26 -1.33 -27.94
C GLN A 519 9.59 -1.84 -27.39
N ARG A 520 10.28 -1.04 -26.57
CA ARG A 520 11.54 -1.45 -25.93
C ARG A 520 11.32 -2.55 -24.90
N VAL A 521 10.22 -2.52 -24.17
CA VAL A 521 9.87 -3.58 -23.22
C VAL A 521 9.56 -4.89 -23.96
N ILE A 522 8.76 -4.84 -25.03
CA ILE A 522 8.51 -6.00 -25.90
C ILE A 522 9.83 -6.57 -26.43
N ALA A 523 10.70 -5.75 -27.01
CA ALA A 523 11.99 -6.20 -27.53
C ALA A 523 12.87 -6.84 -26.44
N LYS A 524 12.78 -6.34 -25.20
CA LYS A 524 13.49 -6.92 -24.05
C LYS A 524 12.95 -8.30 -23.69
N LEU A 525 11.63 -8.48 -23.66
CA LEU A 525 10.98 -9.77 -23.39
C LEU A 525 11.27 -10.77 -24.51
N GLU A 526 11.19 -10.36 -25.77
CA GLU A 526 11.51 -11.19 -26.94
C GLU A 526 12.95 -11.69 -26.94
N LYS A 527 13.90 -10.85 -26.48
CA LYS A 527 15.29 -11.28 -26.31
C LYS A 527 15.42 -12.42 -25.30
N VAL A 528 14.66 -12.36 -24.20
CA VAL A 528 14.63 -13.44 -23.19
C VAL A 528 14.02 -14.70 -23.80
N ILE A 529 12.89 -14.57 -24.51
CA ILE A 529 12.22 -15.67 -25.21
C ILE A 529 13.18 -16.35 -26.19
N ALA A 530 13.88 -15.60 -27.04
CA ALA A 530 14.82 -16.14 -28.01
C ALA A 530 15.96 -16.93 -27.36
N TYR A 531 16.47 -16.45 -26.21
CA TYR A 531 17.48 -17.17 -25.43
C TYR A 531 16.97 -18.53 -24.94
N HIS A 532 15.79 -18.58 -24.33
CA HIS A 532 15.18 -19.83 -23.85
C HIS A 532 14.83 -20.78 -25.01
N ARG A 533 14.36 -20.27 -26.16
CA ARG A 533 14.11 -21.09 -27.37
C ARG A 533 15.38 -21.79 -27.86
N ASN A 534 16.51 -21.09 -27.92
CA ASN A 534 17.78 -21.68 -28.32
C ASN A 534 18.24 -22.78 -27.34
N ARG A 535 18.04 -22.58 -26.04
CA ARG A 535 18.36 -23.61 -25.02
C ARG A 535 17.46 -24.83 -25.15
N TYR A 536 16.16 -24.60 -25.35
CA TYR A 536 15.19 -25.66 -25.55
C TYR A 536 15.59 -26.52 -26.76
N GLN A 537 15.80 -25.93 -27.94
CA GLN A 537 16.21 -26.66 -29.16
C GLN A 537 17.53 -27.45 -28.98
N ASN A 538 18.52 -26.87 -28.28
CA ASN A 538 19.79 -27.56 -28.02
C ASN A 538 19.67 -28.74 -27.05
N SER A 539 18.66 -28.77 -26.18
CA SER A 539 18.41 -29.89 -25.28
C SER A 539 17.83 -31.11 -26.01
N TRP A 540 17.02 -30.88 -27.06
CA TRP A 540 16.48 -31.93 -27.93
C TRP A 540 17.52 -32.54 -28.88
N ASN A 541 18.53 -31.77 -29.28
CA ASN A 541 19.60 -32.28 -30.16
C ASN A 541 20.69 -33.07 -29.41
N ARG A 542 20.61 -33.19 -28.08
CA ARG A 542 21.60 -33.87 -27.22
C ARG A 542 21.05 -35.07 -26.44
N GLY A 543 19.75 -35.35 -26.52
CA GLY A 543 19.10 -36.56 -26.03
C GLY A 543 18.71 -37.45 -27.18
#